data_AF-A0A955YFV4-F1
#
_entry.id   AF-A0A955YFV4-F1
#
_cell.length_a   1.000
_cell.length_b   1.000
_cell.length_c   1.000
_cell.angle_alpha   90.00
_cell.angle_beta   90.00
_cell.angle_gamma   90.00
#
_symmetry.space_group_name_H-M   'P 1'
#
loop_
_entity.id
_entity.type
_entity.pdbx_description
1 polymer ?
#
loop_
_entity_poly.entity_id
_entity_poly.type
_entity_poly.pdbx_seq_one_letter_code
_entity_poly.pdbx_strand_id
1 'polypeptide(L)'
;MSASTDHDSQDPQPATAPEGTLQELFPALSRPTPRLPLEPLHARVLEVSEPDGRGLVLTCWRSPGGAASLHAGLRPRVEAALLAELSRPASELRELTQELCSLRLTVFDDIGGDVPAALRAFGLAPVSLDDVRAGQGWRDALAHLRGEAQQHGHEVPDEPLSAYQADIRLPEGEAGQRAAALESALRERLGDAVFGERPGALYAHLAKLAPEHLGLPAPEPTCDSLAALEHALVSLRPGPIRYIAPATFQALCDFVAVIAAREFNRRVEWAPSEPDELGLTPPPLVRAYLDDAWVHIPLGLHLLRWCIMPLQPGEVVPPLSDWVLDQFGQR
;
A
#
# COMPACT_ATOMS: atom_id res chain seq x y z
N MET A 1 19.34 79.67 22.48
CA MET A 1 18.43 79.53 23.62
C MET A 1 17.74 78.19 23.49
N SER A 2 18.00 77.34 24.49
CA SER A 2 17.57 75.96 24.58
C SER A 2 16.06 75.84 24.69
N ALA A 3 15.49 74.82 24.06
CA ALA A 3 14.23 74.23 24.46
C ALA A 3 14.32 72.73 24.17
N SER A 4 14.52 71.96 25.23
CA SER A 4 14.41 70.51 25.25
C SER A 4 13.04 70.08 24.76
N THR A 5 12.98 68.95 24.05
CA THR A 5 11.76 68.16 23.92
C THR A 5 12.18 66.71 24.13
N ASP A 6 11.80 66.19 25.29
CA ASP A 6 12.08 64.83 25.74
C ASP A 6 11.42 63.82 24.79
N HIS A 7 12.20 62.84 24.37
CA HIS A 7 11.73 61.62 23.72
C HIS A 7 11.27 60.66 24.83
N ASP A 8 9.96 60.64 25.10
CA ASP A 8 9.35 59.63 25.94
C ASP A 8 9.20 58.34 25.10
N SER A 9 10.17 57.45 25.26
CA SER A 9 10.19 56.13 24.63
C SER A 9 9.32 55.20 25.47
N GLN A 10 8.07 54.99 25.07
CA GLN A 10 7.24 53.92 25.62
C GLN A 10 7.70 52.59 25.02
N ASP A 11 8.43 51.81 25.80
CA ASP A 11 8.65 50.39 25.55
C ASP A 11 7.29 49.67 25.46
N PRO A 12 7.03 48.87 24.41
CA PRO A 12 5.83 48.05 24.36
C PRO A 12 5.90 46.97 25.45
N GLN A 13 4.98 47.03 26.41
CA GLN A 13 4.80 45.96 27.39
C GLN A 13 4.58 44.62 26.67
N PRO A 14 5.24 43.53 27.10
CA PRO A 14 4.98 42.21 26.55
C PRO A 14 3.53 41.83 26.83
N ALA A 15 2.80 41.46 25.78
CA ALA A 15 1.45 40.94 25.89
C ALA A 15 1.47 39.74 26.84
N THR A 16 0.72 39.83 27.93
CA THR A 16 0.47 38.71 28.84
C THR A 16 -0.13 37.57 28.05
N ALA A 17 0.52 36.40 28.10
CA ALA A 17 -0.04 35.18 27.54
C ALA A 17 -1.42 34.94 28.16
N PRO A 18 -2.45 34.59 27.37
CA PRO A 18 -3.77 34.37 27.93
C PRO A 18 -3.72 33.15 28.86
N GLU A 19 -3.94 33.40 30.16
CA GLU A 19 -4.13 32.34 31.15
C GLU A 19 -5.52 31.73 30.92
N GLY A 20 -5.53 30.49 30.46
CA GLY A 20 -6.72 29.68 30.25
C GLY A 20 -6.33 28.25 29.88
N THR A 21 -7.18 27.28 30.21
CA THR A 21 -7.01 25.91 29.74
C THR A 21 -7.13 25.87 28.21
N LEU A 22 -6.52 24.88 27.55
CA LEU A 22 -6.62 24.71 26.08
C LEU A 22 -8.07 24.70 25.57
N GLN A 23 -9.02 24.26 26.41
CA GLN A 23 -10.44 24.24 26.10
C GLN A 23 -11.10 25.63 26.15
N GLU A 24 -10.59 26.55 26.98
CA GLU A 24 -11.06 27.95 27.06
C GLU A 24 -10.50 28.77 25.89
N LEU A 25 -9.30 28.45 25.44
CA LEU A 25 -8.68 29.07 24.26
C LEU A 25 -9.27 28.57 22.94
N PHE A 26 -9.78 27.33 22.92
CA PHE A 26 -10.38 26.71 21.74
C PHE A 26 -11.71 26.02 22.07
N PRO A 27 -12.83 26.77 22.16
CA PRO A 27 -14.15 26.23 22.48
C PRO A 27 -14.66 25.16 21.49
N ALA A 28 -14.05 25.08 20.31
CA ALA A 28 -14.30 24.04 19.32
C ALA A 28 -13.84 22.64 19.78
N LEU A 29 -12.81 22.56 20.65
CA LEU A 29 -12.35 21.30 21.27
C LEU A 29 -13.34 20.76 22.32
N SER A 30 -14.23 21.61 22.81
CA SER A 30 -15.27 21.26 23.79
C SER A 30 -16.48 20.60 23.14
N ARG A 31 -16.56 20.61 21.81
CA ARG A 31 -17.62 19.89 21.10
C ARG A 31 -17.31 18.40 21.18
N PRO A 32 -18.19 17.57 21.75
CA PRO A 32 -17.99 16.13 21.72
C PRO A 32 -17.91 15.70 20.26
N THR A 33 -16.73 15.25 19.83
CA THR A 33 -16.56 14.64 18.51
C THR A 33 -17.60 13.54 18.40
N PRO A 34 -18.47 13.54 17.37
CA PRO A 34 -19.48 12.51 17.21
C PRO A 34 -18.78 11.15 17.29
N ARG A 35 -19.26 10.30 18.20
CA ARG A 35 -18.70 8.96 18.38
C ARG A 35 -18.90 8.21 17.07
N LEU A 36 -17.81 8.02 16.33
CA LEU A 36 -17.83 7.15 15.16
C LEU A 36 -18.20 5.74 15.64
N PRO A 37 -19.16 5.05 15.00
CA PRO A 37 -19.44 3.67 15.36
C PRO A 37 -18.17 2.86 15.12
N LEU A 38 -17.68 2.20 16.17
CA LEU A 38 -16.53 1.31 16.06
C LEU A 38 -16.93 0.11 15.20
N GLU A 39 -16.47 0.10 13.94
CA GLU A 39 -16.52 -1.09 13.13
C GLU A 39 -15.71 -2.21 13.80
N PRO A 40 -16.09 -3.49 13.64
CA PRO A 40 -15.32 -4.61 14.18
C PRO A 40 -13.85 -4.56 13.79
N LEU A 41 -13.56 -4.11 12.56
CA LEU A 41 -12.22 -3.85 12.04
C LEU A 41 -11.95 -2.35 12.02
N HIS A 42 -10.79 -1.94 12.53
CA HIS A 42 -10.37 -0.55 12.44
C HIS A 42 -10.29 -0.09 10.98
N ALA A 43 -10.72 1.14 10.70
CA ALA A 43 -10.77 1.66 9.34
C ALA A 43 -9.37 1.96 8.79
N ARG A 44 -8.46 2.43 9.66
CA ARG A 44 -7.08 2.81 9.26
C ARG A 44 -6.13 1.63 9.40
N VAL A 45 -5.19 1.56 8.46
CA VAL A 45 -3.98 0.74 8.55
C VAL A 45 -2.85 1.66 9.02
N LEU A 46 -2.16 1.27 10.08
CA LEU A 46 -1.04 2.05 10.60
C LEU A 46 0.27 1.58 9.99
N GLU A 47 1.16 2.53 9.71
CA GLU A 47 2.54 2.22 9.37
C GLU A 47 3.40 2.32 10.63
N VAL A 48 4.29 1.34 10.83
CA VAL A 48 5.26 1.34 11.93
C VAL A 48 6.65 1.01 11.44
N SER A 49 7.66 1.63 12.03
CA SER A 49 9.06 1.30 11.78
C SER A 49 9.46 0.02 12.51
N GLU A 50 10.28 -0.78 11.83
CA GLU A 50 10.81 -2.05 12.29
C GLU A 50 12.33 -2.11 12.07
N PRO A 51 13.03 -3.06 12.73
CA PRO A 51 14.45 -3.27 12.47
C PRO A 51 14.76 -3.56 10.99
N ASP A 52 13.89 -4.32 10.33
CA ASP A 52 14.10 -4.82 8.96
C ASP A 52 13.41 -3.96 7.88
N GLY A 53 12.72 -2.87 8.26
CA GLY A 53 11.96 -2.04 7.32
C GLY A 53 10.77 -1.37 8.01
N ARG A 54 9.64 -1.32 7.31
CA ARG A 54 8.36 -0.84 7.86
C ARG A 54 7.28 -1.90 7.73
N GLY A 55 6.34 -1.88 8.67
CA GLY A 55 5.21 -2.80 8.73
C GLY A 55 3.87 -2.07 8.64
N LEU A 56 2.88 -2.75 8.07
CA LEU A 56 1.49 -2.31 8.05
C LEU A 56 0.70 -3.05 9.13
N VAL A 57 -0.04 -2.33 9.98
CA VAL A 57 -0.79 -2.89 11.11
C VAL A 57 -2.28 -2.67 10.94
N LEU A 58 -3.00 -3.78 10.89
CA LEU A 58 -4.46 -3.89 10.92
C LEU A 58 -4.92 -4.27 12.33
N THR A 59 -6.15 -3.90 12.66
CA THR A 59 -6.72 -4.18 13.98
C THR A 59 -8.16 -4.64 13.89
N CYS A 60 -8.48 -5.72 14.60
CA CYS A 60 -9.83 -6.22 14.83
C CYS A 60 -10.17 -6.02 16.31
N TRP A 61 -11.04 -5.06 16.58
CA TRP A 61 -11.46 -4.72 17.93
C TRP A 61 -12.53 -5.65 18.50
N ARG A 62 -13.43 -6.10 17.63
CA ARG A 62 -14.59 -6.91 17.99
C ARG A 62 -14.80 -8.00 16.97
N SER A 63 -15.50 -9.05 17.36
CA SER A 63 -15.87 -10.13 16.47
C SER A 63 -16.75 -9.60 15.32
N PRO A 64 -16.35 -9.78 14.04
CA PRO A 64 -17.15 -9.36 12.89
C PRO A 64 -18.30 -10.33 12.56
N GLY A 65 -18.59 -11.30 13.44
CA GLY A 65 -19.53 -12.40 13.18
C GLY A 65 -18.88 -13.67 12.65
N GLY A 66 -17.58 -13.87 12.95
CA GLY A 66 -16.83 -15.11 12.65
C GLY A 66 -15.78 -14.96 11.54
N ALA A 67 -15.04 -16.04 11.31
CA ALA A 67 -13.86 -16.05 10.43
C ALA A 67 -14.15 -15.63 8.96
N ALA A 68 -15.32 -15.98 8.42
CA ALA A 68 -15.70 -15.57 7.06
C ALA A 68 -15.94 -14.06 6.95
N SER A 69 -16.61 -13.46 7.94
CA SER A 69 -16.83 -12.01 8.00
C SER A 69 -15.52 -11.25 8.25
N LEU A 70 -14.62 -11.84 9.05
CA LEU A 70 -13.26 -11.30 9.22
C LEU A 70 -12.52 -11.24 7.89
N HIS A 71 -12.52 -12.33 7.12
CA HIS A 71 -11.91 -12.37 5.80
C HIS A 71 -12.51 -11.30 4.87
N ALA A 72 -13.85 -11.25 4.78
CA ALA A 72 -14.55 -10.31 3.91
C ALA A 72 -14.25 -8.84 4.28
N GLY A 73 -14.17 -8.53 5.57
CA GLY A 73 -13.87 -7.18 6.06
C GLY A 73 -12.40 -6.79 5.93
N LEU A 74 -11.47 -7.74 6.05
CA LEU A 74 -10.03 -7.51 5.90
C LEU A 74 -9.62 -7.35 4.45
N ARG A 75 -10.19 -8.12 3.53
CA ARG A 75 -9.81 -8.11 2.10
C ARG A 75 -9.70 -6.69 1.51
N PRO A 76 -10.72 -5.82 1.58
CA PRO A 76 -10.61 -4.48 1.00
C PRO A 76 -9.55 -3.62 1.70
N ARG A 77 -9.29 -3.82 3.01
CA ARG A 77 -8.27 -3.07 3.75
C ARG A 77 -6.86 -3.49 3.36
N VAL A 78 -6.63 -4.80 3.22
CA VAL A 78 -5.35 -5.35 2.77
C VAL A 78 -5.06 -4.92 1.33
N GLU A 79 -6.03 -5.12 0.44
CA GLU A 79 -5.90 -4.72 -0.97
C GLU A 79 -5.66 -3.21 -1.10
N ALA A 80 -6.41 -2.37 -0.37
CA ALA A 80 -6.23 -0.92 -0.40
C ALA A 80 -4.87 -0.48 0.17
N ALA A 81 -4.41 -1.05 1.29
CA ALA A 81 -3.14 -0.67 1.89
C ALA A 81 -1.95 -1.05 1.01
N LEU A 82 -1.97 -2.24 0.41
CA LEU A 82 -0.94 -2.65 -0.53
C LEU A 82 -1.01 -1.86 -1.84
N LEU A 83 -2.21 -1.53 -2.35
CA LEU A 83 -2.32 -0.66 -3.53
C LEU A 83 -1.82 0.76 -3.26
N ALA A 84 -2.13 1.33 -2.09
CA ALA A 84 -1.64 2.65 -1.71
C ALA A 84 -0.11 2.66 -1.64
N GLU A 85 0.52 1.55 -1.25
CA GLU A 85 1.96 1.39 -1.33
C GLU A 85 2.47 1.30 -2.76
N LEU A 86 1.92 0.37 -3.54
CA LEU A 86 2.40 0.04 -4.89
C LEU A 86 2.17 1.17 -5.90
N SER A 87 1.26 2.08 -5.60
CA SER A 87 0.90 3.20 -6.48
C SER A 87 1.72 4.47 -6.21
N ARG A 88 2.58 4.50 -5.18
CA ARG A 88 3.39 5.69 -4.86
C ARG A 88 4.30 6.07 -6.03
N PRO A 89 4.32 7.34 -6.47
CA PRO A 89 5.19 7.77 -7.56
C PRO A 89 6.67 7.73 -7.16
N ALA A 90 7.56 7.63 -8.13
CA ALA A 90 8.99 7.51 -7.89
C ALA A 90 9.58 8.69 -7.09
N SER A 91 8.99 9.87 -7.18
CA SER A 91 9.35 11.06 -6.39
C SER A 91 9.19 10.83 -4.89
N GLU A 92 8.04 10.28 -4.45
CA GLU A 92 7.80 9.93 -3.04
C GLU A 92 8.70 8.78 -2.57
N LEU A 93 8.95 7.80 -3.45
CA LEU A 93 9.79 6.64 -3.11
C LEU A 93 11.25 7.02 -2.83
N ARG A 94 11.74 8.16 -3.34
CA ARG A 94 13.11 8.65 -3.06
C ARG A 94 13.27 9.15 -1.63
N GLU A 95 12.19 9.63 -1.03
CA GLU A 95 12.18 10.12 0.35
C GLU A 95 12.03 8.98 1.37
N LEU A 96 11.51 7.83 0.92
CA LEU A 96 11.36 6.65 1.76
C LEU A 96 12.71 5.97 2.01
N THR A 97 13.05 5.85 3.30
CA THR A 97 14.29 5.21 3.76
C THR A 97 14.10 3.76 4.18
N GLN A 98 12.85 3.31 4.33
CA GLN A 98 12.50 1.96 4.80
C GLN A 98 11.55 1.26 3.82
N GLU A 99 11.92 0.04 3.42
CA GLU A 99 11.11 -0.81 2.56
C GLU A 99 10.00 -1.52 3.37
N LEU A 100 8.88 -1.79 2.71
CA LEU A 100 7.77 -2.52 3.32
C LEU A 100 8.14 -4.00 3.50
N CYS A 101 8.11 -4.48 4.76
CA CYS A 101 8.58 -5.83 5.10
C CYS A 101 7.53 -6.72 5.78
N SER A 102 6.45 -6.15 6.34
CA SER A 102 5.45 -6.94 7.06
C SER A 102 4.03 -6.38 6.93
N LEU A 103 3.05 -7.29 7.03
CA LEU A 103 1.63 -6.99 7.26
C LEU A 103 1.19 -7.72 8.52
N ARG A 104 0.50 -7.01 9.41
CA ARG A 104 0.20 -7.46 10.77
C ARG A 104 -1.26 -7.28 11.10
N LEU A 105 -1.81 -8.20 11.88
CA LEU A 105 -3.16 -8.11 12.41
C LEU A 105 -3.14 -8.39 13.92
N THR A 106 -3.70 -7.48 14.70
CA THR A 106 -4.05 -7.73 16.12
C THR A 106 -5.54 -7.94 16.28
N VAL A 107 -5.92 -8.92 17.09
CA VAL A 107 -7.32 -9.26 17.37
C VAL A 107 -7.57 -9.20 18.87
N PHE A 108 -8.57 -8.42 19.26
CA PHE A 108 -8.91 -8.12 20.66
C PHE A 108 -10.15 -8.84 21.18
N ASP A 109 -10.83 -9.62 20.34
CA ASP A 109 -12.08 -10.30 20.68
C ASP A 109 -12.08 -11.73 20.12
N ASP A 110 -12.91 -12.59 20.70
CA ASP A 110 -13.02 -13.97 20.26
C ASP A 110 -13.78 -14.05 18.92
N ILE A 111 -13.16 -14.71 17.94
CA ILE A 111 -13.72 -14.83 16.59
C ILE A 111 -14.02 -16.30 16.33
N GLY A 112 -15.32 -16.62 16.27
CA GLY A 112 -15.76 -17.98 15.97
C GLY A 112 -15.31 -18.49 14.60
N GLY A 113 -15.00 -19.79 14.52
CA GLY A 113 -14.59 -20.47 13.30
C GLY A 113 -13.07 -20.62 13.17
N ASP A 114 -12.62 -21.04 11.98
CA ASP A 114 -11.19 -21.23 11.68
C ASP A 114 -10.56 -19.91 11.19
N VAL A 115 -10.14 -19.08 12.14
CA VAL A 115 -9.48 -17.79 11.87
C VAL A 115 -8.17 -17.97 11.08
N PRO A 116 -7.24 -18.86 11.46
CA PRO A 116 -6.04 -19.11 10.65
C PRO A 116 -6.37 -19.45 9.19
N ALA A 117 -7.39 -20.29 8.94
CA ALA A 117 -7.80 -20.59 7.57
C ALA A 117 -8.28 -19.37 6.78
N ALA A 118 -9.08 -18.51 7.41
CA ALA A 118 -9.59 -17.28 6.80
C ALA A 118 -8.47 -16.27 6.46
N LEU A 119 -7.41 -16.25 7.27
CA LEU A 119 -6.29 -15.33 7.17
C LEU A 119 -5.17 -15.80 6.21
N ARG A 120 -5.09 -17.11 5.91
CA ARG A 120 -4.11 -17.68 4.98
C ARG A 120 -4.12 -17.04 3.58
N ALA A 121 -5.28 -16.57 3.11
CA ALA A 121 -5.41 -15.88 1.82
C ALA A 121 -4.65 -14.53 1.78
N PHE A 122 -4.31 -13.97 2.94
CA PHE A 122 -3.50 -12.76 3.08
C PHE A 122 -2.08 -13.06 3.56
N GLY A 123 -1.69 -14.34 3.67
CA GLY A 123 -0.37 -14.76 4.13
C GLY A 123 -0.16 -14.60 5.64
N LEU A 124 -1.22 -14.21 6.36
CA LEU A 124 -1.19 -13.96 7.78
C LEU A 124 -1.16 -15.29 8.53
N ALA A 125 -0.04 -15.56 9.20
CA ALA A 125 0.17 -16.71 10.08
C ALA A 125 0.17 -16.27 11.55
N PRO A 126 -0.26 -17.12 12.50
CA PRO A 126 -0.21 -16.80 13.93
C PRO A 126 1.21 -16.48 14.40
N VAL A 127 1.35 -15.46 15.25
CA VAL A 127 2.59 -15.12 15.95
C VAL A 127 2.40 -15.16 17.46
N SER A 128 3.49 -15.35 18.22
CA SER A 128 3.41 -15.36 19.67
C SER A 128 3.09 -13.97 20.22
N LEU A 129 2.23 -13.89 21.24
CA LEU A 129 2.00 -12.64 21.95
C LEU A 129 3.25 -12.14 22.70
N ASP A 130 4.17 -13.04 23.04
CA ASP A 130 5.46 -12.63 23.62
C ASP A 130 6.31 -11.87 22.60
N ASP A 131 6.27 -12.26 21.32
CA ASP A 131 6.93 -11.54 20.23
C ASP A 131 6.29 -10.16 20.01
N VAL A 132 4.95 -10.09 20.11
CA VAL A 132 4.19 -8.83 20.05
C VAL A 132 4.59 -7.89 21.19
N ARG A 133 4.72 -8.42 22.43
CA ARG A 133 5.14 -7.62 23.60
C ARG A 133 6.59 -7.14 23.47
N ALA A 134 7.47 -7.97 22.92
CA ALA A 134 8.89 -7.63 22.73
C ALA A 134 9.12 -6.63 21.58
N GLY A 135 8.31 -6.69 20.52
CA GLY A 135 8.47 -5.86 19.32
C GLY A 135 8.15 -4.39 19.52
N GLN A 136 9.11 -3.50 19.28
CA GLN A 136 8.91 -2.04 19.38
C GLN A 136 7.78 -1.55 18.46
N GLY A 137 7.77 -1.96 17.19
CA GLY A 137 6.73 -1.56 16.23
C GLY A 137 5.32 -2.02 16.63
N TRP A 138 5.19 -3.20 17.24
CA TRP A 138 3.92 -3.66 17.80
C TRP A 138 3.46 -2.79 18.96
N ARG A 139 4.35 -2.47 19.91
CA ARG A 139 4.03 -1.62 21.06
C ARG A 139 3.59 -0.22 20.63
N ASP A 140 4.29 0.38 19.67
CA ASP A 140 3.96 1.71 19.16
C ASP A 140 2.60 1.72 18.45
N ALA A 141 2.33 0.73 17.59
CA ALA A 141 1.03 0.57 16.95
C ALA A 141 -0.10 0.42 17.98
N LEU A 142 0.08 -0.50 18.94
CA LEU A 142 -0.94 -0.78 19.94
C LEU A 142 -1.22 0.42 20.85
N ALA A 143 -0.19 1.20 21.22
CA ALA A 143 -0.36 2.43 21.97
C ALA A 143 -1.17 3.47 21.17
N HIS A 144 -0.87 3.64 19.88
CA HIS A 144 -1.60 4.57 19.02
C HIS A 144 -3.07 4.16 18.87
N LEU A 145 -3.33 2.90 18.52
CA LEU A 145 -4.67 2.37 18.29
C LEU A 145 -5.54 2.44 19.55
N ARG A 146 -4.96 2.22 20.74
CA ARG A 146 -5.66 2.43 22.02
C ARG A 146 -5.99 3.89 22.25
N GLY A 147 -5.06 4.80 21.96
CA GLY A 147 -5.31 6.23 22.04
C GLY A 147 -6.48 6.65 21.14
N GLU A 148 -6.52 6.19 19.89
CA GLU A 148 -7.64 6.43 18.97
C GLU A 148 -8.97 5.86 19.51
N ALA A 149 -8.98 4.60 19.97
CA ALA A 149 -10.18 3.99 20.49
C ALA A 149 -10.71 4.69 21.75
N GLN A 150 -9.82 5.09 22.67
CA GLN A 150 -10.18 5.84 23.89
C GLN A 150 -10.74 7.23 23.56
N GLN A 151 -10.19 7.93 22.56
CA GLN A 151 -10.71 9.23 22.10
C GLN A 151 -12.16 9.14 21.61
N HIS A 152 -12.57 7.98 21.09
CA HIS A 152 -13.94 7.72 20.67
C HIS A 152 -14.82 7.09 21.78
N GLY A 153 -14.30 6.98 23.00
CA GLY A 153 -15.02 6.48 24.17
C GLY A 153 -15.15 4.96 24.22
N HIS A 154 -14.22 4.24 23.60
CA HIS A 154 -14.20 2.78 23.63
C HIS A 154 -13.21 2.25 24.66
N GLU A 155 -13.65 1.26 25.43
CA GLU A 155 -12.78 0.46 26.27
C GLU A 155 -12.21 -0.68 25.42
N VAL A 156 -10.89 -0.66 25.26
CA VAL A 156 -10.13 -1.68 24.53
C VAL A 156 -9.28 -2.45 25.54
N PRO A 157 -9.23 -3.79 25.48
CA PRO A 157 -8.36 -4.57 26.34
C PRO A 157 -6.88 -4.18 26.22
N ASP A 158 -6.15 -4.29 27.34
CA ASP A 158 -4.71 -3.98 27.41
C ASP A 158 -3.84 -5.00 26.67
N GLU A 159 -4.37 -6.18 26.34
CA GLU A 159 -3.65 -7.19 25.59
C GLU A 159 -4.53 -7.76 24.47
N PRO A 160 -3.97 -7.97 23.26
CA PRO A 160 -4.68 -8.68 22.21
C PRO A 160 -4.84 -10.16 22.59
N LEU A 161 -5.91 -10.80 22.13
CA LEU A 161 -6.15 -12.23 22.31
C LEU A 161 -5.34 -13.07 21.32
N SER A 162 -5.12 -12.55 20.11
CA SER A 162 -4.27 -13.17 19.11
C SER A 162 -3.65 -12.14 18.18
N ALA A 163 -2.54 -12.53 17.55
CA ALA A 163 -1.85 -11.73 16.55
C ALA A 163 -1.40 -12.59 15.39
N TYR A 164 -1.33 -11.98 14.22
CA TYR A 164 -0.94 -12.62 12.97
C TYR A 164 0.02 -11.72 12.19
N GLN A 165 0.95 -12.33 11.47
CA GLN A 165 1.90 -11.63 10.61
C GLN A 165 2.03 -12.35 9.26
N ALA A 166 2.12 -11.56 8.20
CA ALA A 166 2.56 -11.97 6.88
C ALA A 166 3.86 -11.24 6.58
N ASP A 167 4.86 -11.99 6.13
CA ASP A 167 6.10 -11.42 5.61
C ASP A 167 5.86 -10.91 4.19
N ILE A 168 6.45 -9.76 3.88
CA ILE A 168 6.45 -9.16 2.54
C ILE A 168 7.86 -9.35 1.97
N ARG A 169 7.99 -10.14 0.90
CA ARG A 169 9.29 -10.62 0.41
C ARG A 169 9.41 -10.42 -1.09
N LEU A 170 10.57 -9.89 -1.50
CA LEU A 170 11.06 -9.99 -2.88
C LEU A 170 11.40 -11.47 -3.21
N PRO A 171 11.62 -11.80 -4.50
CA PRO A 171 12.23 -13.07 -4.88
C PRO A 171 13.53 -13.35 -4.11
N GLU A 172 13.87 -14.61 -3.89
CA GLU A 172 15.07 -14.96 -3.11
C GLU A 172 16.35 -14.93 -3.96
N GLY A 173 17.49 -14.78 -3.28
CA GLY A 173 18.81 -14.90 -3.89
C GLY A 173 19.07 -13.85 -4.98
N GLU A 174 19.67 -14.29 -6.09
CA GLU A 174 20.08 -13.40 -7.17
C GLU A 174 18.88 -12.72 -7.86
N ALA A 175 17.75 -13.40 -7.98
CA ALA A 175 16.53 -12.84 -8.57
C ALA A 175 16.03 -11.61 -7.78
N GLY A 176 16.04 -11.70 -6.44
CA GLY A 176 15.69 -10.59 -5.57
C GLY A 176 16.64 -9.40 -5.71
N GLN A 177 17.94 -9.68 -5.78
CA GLN A 177 18.96 -8.63 -5.97
C GLN A 177 18.78 -7.90 -7.31
N ARG A 178 18.52 -8.66 -8.38
CA ARG A 178 18.23 -8.11 -9.72
C ARG A 178 16.94 -7.29 -9.74
N ALA A 179 15.88 -7.76 -9.09
CA ALA A 179 14.62 -7.02 -8.98
C ALA A 179 14.79 -5.71 -8.19
N ALA A 180 15.53 -5.74 -7.08
CA ALA A 180 15.83 -4.54 -6.30
C ALA A 180 16.71 -3.54 -7.08
N ALA A 181 17.69 -4.02 -7.84
CA ALA A 181 18.52 -3.17 -8.70
C ALA A 181 17.70 -2.49 -9.81
N LEU A 182 16.79 -3.24 -10.45
CA LEU A 182 15.85 -2.70 -11.43
C LEU A 182 14.95 -1.62 -10.83
N GLU A 183 14.39 -1.86 -9.65
CA GLU A 183 13.56 -0.88 -8.93
C GLU A 183 14.33 0.42 -8.69
N SER A 184 15.56 0.33 -8.17
CA SER A 184 16.41 1.51 -7.93
C SER A 184 16.63 2.30 -9.21
N ALA A 185 16.99 1.62 -10.31
CA ALA A 185 17.22 2.26 -11.60
C ALA A 185 15.94 2.88 -12.19
N LEU A 186 14.78 2.27 -11.98
CA LEU A 186 13.48 2.83 -12.37
C LEU A 186 13.16 4.09 -11.57
N ARG A 187 13.30 4.07 -10.24
CA ARG A 187 13.07 5.23 -9.37
C ARG A 187 13.92 6.44 -9.79
N GLU A 188 15.18 6.21 -10.15
CA GLU A 188 16.07 7.25 -10.66
C GLU A 188 15.62 7.83 -12.00
N ARG A 189 15.20 6.98 -12.94
CA ARG A 189 14.81 7.42 -14.29
C ARG A 189 13.43 8.06 -14.36
N LEU A 190 12.47 7.61 -13.54
CA LEU A 190 11.09 8.08 -13.62
C LEU A 190 10.94 9.50 -13.07
N GLY A 191 11.69 9.87 -12.03
CA GLY A 191 11.56 11.21 -11.43
C GLY A 191 10.15 11.45 -10.93
N ASP A 192 9.54 12.53 -11.38
CA ASP A 192 8.18 12.92 -10.99
C ASP A 192 7.10 12.33 -11.93
N ALA A 193 7.48 11.46 -12.86
CA ALA A 193 6.52 10.84 -13.77
C ALA A 193 5.56 9.92 -13.00
N VAL A 194 4.26 10.08 -13.27
CA VAL A 194 3.21 9.23 -12.73
C VAL A 194 2.65 8.30 -13.81
N PHE A 195 2.05 7.19 -13.38
CA PHE A 195 1.34 6.30 -14.29
C PHE A 195 0.27 7.07 -15.09
N GLY A 196 0.13 6.74 -16.37
CA GLY A 196 -0.95 7.25 -17.22
C GLY A 196 -0.84 8.69 -17.73
N GLU A 197 0.04 9.52 -17.17
CA GLU A 197 0.32 10.87 -17.67
C GLU A 197 0.84 10.83 -19.12
N ARG A 198 1.76 9.90 -19.39
CA ARG A 198 2.31 9.62 -20.72
C ARG A 198 2.16 8.11 -21.02
N PRO A 199 1.14 7.71 -21.81
CA PRO A 199 0.86 6.29 -22.10
C PRO A 199 2.09 5.51 -22.57
N GLY A 200 2.41 4.40 -21.89
CA GLY A 200 3.54 3.52 -22.22
C GLY A 200 4.92 4.02 -21.82
N ALA A 201 5.03 5.18 -21.16
CA ALA A 201 6.32 5.74 -20.77
C ALA A 201 7.04 4.90 -19.70
N LEU A 202 6.32 4.42 -18.68
CA LEU A 202 6.92 3.63 -17.60
C LEU A 202 7.39 2.28 -18.16
N TYR A 203 6.59 1.64 -19.01
CA TYR A 203 7.02 0.47 -19.77
C TYR A 203 8.28 0.74 -20.60
N ALA A 204 8.35 1.86 -21.30
CA ALA A 204 9.53 2.18 -22.12
C ALA A 204 10.81 2.33 -21.28
N HIS A 205 10.71 2.77 -20.02
CA HIS A 205 11.84 2.78 -19.08
C HIS A 205 12.20 1.36 -18.62
N LEU A 206 11.21 0.55 -18.25
CA LEU A 206 11.38 -0.85 -17.90
C LEU A 206 12.05 -1.65 -19.03
N ALA A 207 11.58 -1.49 -20.27
CA ALA A 207 12.11 -2.21 -21.41
C ALA A 207 13.58 -1.89 -21.70
N LYS A 208 14.01 -0.65 -21.41
CA LYS A 208 15.42 -0.24 -21.54
C LYS A 208 16.31 -0.79 -20.42
N LEU A 209 15.75 -1.02 -19.24
CA LEU A 209 16.50 -1.42 -18.03
C LEU A 209 16.52 -2.94 -17.81
N ALA A 210 15.50 -3.66 -18.28
CA ALA A 210 15.39 -5.11 -18.11
C ALA A 210 16.62 -5.89 -18.63
N PRO A 211 17.27 -5.53 -19.76
CA PRO A 211 18.46 -6.24 -20.21
C PRO A 211 19.65 -6.14 -19.27
N GLU A 212 19.86 -4.96 -18.71
CA GLU A 212 20.97 -4.70 -17.80
C GLU A 212 20.75 -5.34 -16.43
N HIS A 213 19.55 -5.20 -15.87
CA HIS A 213 19.29 -5.58 -14.48
C HIS A 213 18.70 -6.98 -14.31
N LEU A 214 17.93 -7.48 -15.28
CA LEU A 214 17.32 -8.81 -15.22
C LEU A 214 18.05 -9.84 -16.09
N GLY A 215 18.86 -9.39 -17.05
CA GLY A 215 19.51 -10.27 -18.03
C GLY A 215 18.54 -10.82 -19.09
N LEU A 216 17.42 -10.12 -19.32
CA LEU A 216 16.43 -10.48 -20.33
C LEU A 216 16.68 -9.71 -21.65
N PRO A 217 16.20 -10.18 -22.80
CA PRO A 217 16.05 -9.28 -23.96
C PRO A 217 15.20 -8.06 -23.59
N ALA A 218 15.34 -6.96 -24.34
CA ALA A 218 14.44 -5.83 -24.15
C ALA A 218 13.01 -6.31 -24.43
N PRO A 219 12.10 -6.31 -23.44
CA PRO A 219 10.77 -6.90 -23.60
C PRO A 219 10.02 -6.15 -24.69
N GLU A 220 9.54 -6.89 -25.68
CA GLU A 220 8.60 -6.40 -26.68
C GLU A 220 7.17 -6.45 -26.10
N PRO A 221 6.21 -5.67 -26.60
CA PRO A 221 4.84 -5.68 -26.11
C PRO A 221 4.07 -6.91 -26.59
N THR A 222 4.48 -8.08 -26.09
CA THR A 222 3.93 -9.39 -26.39
C THR A 222 3.67 -10.19 -25.11
N CYS A 223 2.70 -11.10 -25.18
CA CYS A 223 2.39 -12.04 -24.09
C CYS A 223 3.60 -12.90 -23.68
N ASP A 224 4.43 -13.33 -24.62
CA ASP A 224 5.64 -14.10 -24.34
C ASP A 224 6.65 -13.29 -23.52
N SER A 225 6.84 -12.01 -23.85
CA SER A 225 7.73 -11.12 -23.11
C SER A 225 7.17 -10.81 -21.71
N LEU A 226 5.84 -10.73 -21.56
CA LEU A 226 5.18 -10.59 -20.27
C LEU A 226 5.42 -11.79 -19.37
N ALA A 227 5.28 -13.01 -19.89
CA ALA A 227 5.55 -14.23 -19.14
C ALA A 227 7.02 -14.33 -18.70
N ALA A 228 7.97 -13.93 -19.57
CA ALA A 228 9.39 -13.90 -19.22
C ALA A 228 9.68 -12.88 -18.10
N LEU A 229 9.05 -11.71 -18.16
CA LEU A 229 9.19 -10.67 -17.15
C LEU A 229 8.55 -11.08 -15.81
N GLU A 230 7.36 -11.68 -15.85
CA GLU A 230 6.69 -12.24 -14.68
C GLU A 230 7.59 -13.28 -13.98
N HIS A 231 8.18 -14.20 -14.73
CA HIS A 231 9.09 -15.21 -14.17
C HIS A 231 10.30 -14.60 -13.46
N ALA A 232 10.81 -13.47 -13.95
CA ALA A 232 11.96 -12.80 -13.35
C ALA A 232 11.61 -11.97 -12.09
N LEU A 233 10.38 -11.45 -12.00
CA LEU A 233 9.97 -10.51 -10.96
C LEU A 233 9.11 -11.14 -9.86
N VAL A 234 8.36 -12.19 -10.17
CA VAL A 234 7.32 -12.75 -9.29
C VAL A 234 7.83 -14.01 -8.61
N SER A 235 7.86 -14.00 -7.28
CA SER A 235 8.17 -15.19 -6.48
C SER A 235 7.02 -16.20 -6.57
N LEU A 236 7.33 -17.50 -6.72
CA LEU A 236 6.33 -18.57 -6.64
C LEU A 236 6.31 -19.26 -5.27
N ARG A 237 7.01 -18.69 -4.28
CA ARG A 237 7.06 -19.24 -2.92
C ARG A 237 5.69 -19.10 -2.23
N PRO A 238 5.08 -20.19 -1.72
CA PRO A 238 3.81 -20.11 -1.00
C PRO A 238 4.00 -19.52 0.39
N GLY A 239 2.98 -18.79 0.88
CA GLY A 239 2.95 -18.21 2.23
C GLY A 239 3.12 -16.69 2.30
N PRO A 240 4.27 -16.11 1.91
CA PRO A 240 4.49 -14.67 2.04
C PRO A 240 3.74 -13.88 0.96
N ILE A 241 3.58 -12.58 1.22
CA ILE A 241 3.19 -11.61 0.19
C ILE A 241 4.37 -11.46 -0.77
N ARG A 242 4.10 -11.68 -2.06
CA ARG A 242 5.08 -11.75 -3.16
C ARG A 242 5.37 -10.33 -3.67
N TYR A 243 6.21 -9.62 -2.95
CA TYR A 243 6.43 -8.19 -3.20
C TYR A 243 7.07 -7.93 -4.56
N ILE A 244 6.49 -7.00 -5.31
CA ILE A 244 7.11 -6.30 -6.44
C ILE A 244 7.16 -4.85 -6.01
N ALA A 245 8.34 -4.22 -6.10
CA ALA A 245 8.50 -2.86 -5.63
C ALA A 245 7.71 -1.84 -6.51
N PRO A 246 7.34 -0.67 -5.96
CA PRO A 246 6.27 0.15 -6.55
C PRO A 246 6.55 0.69 -7.96
N ALA A 247 7.78 1.14 -8.26
CA ALA A 247 8.09 1.66 -9.61
C ALA A 247 8.05 0.54 -10.66
N THR A 248 8.56 -0.64 -10.29
CA THR A 248 8.50 -1.86 -11.10
C THR A 248 7.06 -2.32 -11.31
N PHE A 249 6.23 -2.29 -10.26
CA PHE A 249 4.82 -2.65 -10.32
C PHE A 249 4.02 -1.74 -11.27
N GLN A 250 4.20 -0.43 -11.18
CA GLN A 250 3.53 0.52 -12.07
C GLN A 250 3.99 0.36 -13.52
N ALA A 251 5.28 0.09 -13.74
CA ALA A 251 5.78 -0.18 -15.09
C ALA A 251 5.26 -1.51 -15.67
N LEU A 252 5.04 -2.52 -14.82
CA LEU A 252 4.37 -3.77 -15.23
C LEU A 252 2.89 -3.53 -15.58
N CYS A 253 2.18 -2.69 -14.82
CA CYS A 253 0.81 -2.26 -15.17
C CYS A 253 0.79 -1.56 -16.53
N ASP A 254 1.71 -0.64 -16.77
CA ASP A 254 1.82 0.08 -18.04
C ASP A 254 2.16 -0.87 -19.20
N PHE A 255 3.00 -1.87 -18.96
CA PHE A 255 3.34 -2.89 -19.96
C PHE A 255 2.12 -3.70 -20.40
N VAL A 256 1.27 -4.12 -19.46
CA VAL A 256 -0.01 -4.81 -19.76
C VAL A 256 -0.91 -3.94 -20.64
N ALA A 257 -1.04 -2.64 -20.32
CA ALA A 257 -1.84 -1.72 -21.13
C ALA A 257 -1.26 -1.53 -22.55
N VAL A 258 0.07 -1.48 -22.67
CA VAL A 258 0.76 -1.41 -23.96
C VAL A 258 0.55 -2.69 -24.77
N ILE A 259 0.59 -3.88 -24.16
CA ILE A 259 0.28 -5.15 -24.83
C ILE A 259 -1.15 -5.13 -25.38
N ALA A 260 -2.13 -4.71 -24.57
CA ALA A 260 -3.52 -4.54 -25.02
C ALA A 260 -3.62 -3.64 -26.26
N ALA A 261 -2.89 -2.53 -26.28
CA ALA A 261 -2.90 -1.60 -27.41
C ALA A 261 -2.13 -2.11 -28.65
N ARG A 262 -1.03 -2.84 -28.46
CA ARG A 262 -0.09 -3.21 -29.54
C ARG A 262 -0.31 -4.60 -30.10
N GLU A 263 -0.43 -5.61 -29.25
CA GLU A 263 -0.61 -7.00 -29.66
C GLU A 263 -2.08 -7.26 -30.02
N PHE A 264 -3.00 -6.81 -29.16
CA PHE A 264 -4.44 -7.03 -29.33
C PHE A 264 -5.16 -5.92 -30.10
N ASN A 265 -4.43 -4.87 -30.54
CA ASN A 265 -4.97 -3.72 -31.27
C ASN A 265 -6.19 -3.05 -30.60
N ARG A 266 -6.23 -3.05 -29.26
CA ARG A 266 -7.31 -2.40 -28.52
C ARG A 266 -7.09 -0.89 -28.44
N ARG A 267 -8.19 -0.14 -28.42
CA ARG A 267 -8.15 1.27 -28.04
C ARG A 267 -8.10 1.34 -26.53
N VAL A 268 -7.00 1.84 -25.97
CA VAL A 268 -6.76 1.93 -24.54
C VAL A 268 -6.53 3.40 -24.17
N GLU A 269 -7.09 3.81 -23.04
CA GLU A 269 -6.87 5.12 -22.45
C GLU A 269 -6.46 4.95 -20.99
N TRP A 270 -5.38 5.63 -20.60
CA TRP A 270 -4.83 5.57 -19.26
C TRP A 270 -5.48 6.64 -18.40
N ALA A 271 -5.82 6.30 -17.17
CA ALA A 271 -6.15 7.28 -16.14
C ALA A 271 -4.85 7.71 -15.43
N PRO A 272 -4.47 8.99 -15.43
CA PRO A 272 -3.31 9.46 -14.69
C PRO A 272 -3.44 9.18 -13.19
N SER A 273 -2.36 8.67 -12.60
CA SER A 273 -2.24 8.43 -11.16
C SER A 273 -1.61 9.63 -10.46
N GLU A 274 -2.22 10.80 -10.56
CA GLU A 274 -1.78 11.99 -9.82
C GLU A 274 -2.25 11.91 -8.36
N PRO A 275 -1.41 12.25 -7.37
CA PRO A 275 -1.84 12.36 -5.98
C PRO A 275 -3.01 13.33 -5.83
N ASP A 276 -4.02 12.93 -5.04
CA ASP A 276 -5.17 13.77 -4.75
C ASP A 276 -4.85 14.85 -3.69
N GLU A 277 -5.86 15.63 -3.28
CA GLU A 277 -5.73 16.67 -2.25
C GLU A 277 -5.26 16.14 -0.88
N LEU A 278 -5.44 14.84 -0.62
CA LEU A 278 -4.99 14.16 0.59
C LEU A 278 -3.61 13.52 0.43
N GLY A 279 -2.97 13.70 -0.74
CA GLY A 279 -1.69 13.09 -1.08
C GLY A 279 -1.80 11.60 -1.38
N LEU A 280 -3.00 11.07 -1.68
CA LEU A 280 -3.19 9.68 -2.02
C LEU A 280 -3.12 9.48 -3.54
N THR A 281 -2.23 8.60 -3.98
CA THR A 281 -2.11 8.24 -5.39
C THR A 281 -3.13 7.17 -5.77
N PRO A 282 -4.02 7.41 -6.75
CA PRO A 282 -4.98 6.39 -7.17
C PRO A 282 -4.26 5.27 -7.94
N PRO A 283 -4.71 4.01 -7.79
CA PRO A 283 -4.03 2.88 -8.39
C PRO A 283 -4.11 2.88 -9.92
N PRO A 284 -3.14 2.26 -10.61
CA PRO A 284 -3.13 2.17 -12.07
C PRO A 284 -4.45 1.66 -12.63
N LEU A 285 -5.07 2.49 -13.46
CA LEU A 285 -6.37 2.26 -14.08
C LEU A 285 -6.30 2.60 -15.56
N VAL A 286 -6.85 1.73 -16.40
CA VAL A 286 -7.09 2.06 -17.81
C VAL A 286 -8.55 1.82 -18.14
N ARG A 287 -8.99 2.38 -19.25
CA ARG A 287 -10.19 1.90 -19.94
C ARG A 287 -9.82 1.38 -21.32
N ALA A 288 -10.44 0.30 -21.74
CA ALA A 288 -10.27 -0.26 -23.07
C ALA A 288 -11.62 -0.34 -23.79
N TYR A 289 -11.61 -0.17 -25.11
CA TYR A 289 -12.79 -0.39 -25.94
C TYR A 289 -12.91 -1.87 -26.29
N LEU A 290 -13.87 -2.55 -25.67
CA LEU A 290 -14.13 -3.99 -25.77
C LEU A 290 -15.63 -4.18 -26.04
N ASP A 291 -15.99 -5.08 -26.96
CA ASP A 291 -17.39 -5.42 -27.27
C ASP A 291 -18.32 -4.20 -27.44
N ASP A 292 -17.86 -3.22 -28.24
CA ASP A 292 -18.54 -1.95 -28.49
C ASP A 292 -18.81 -1.05 -27.27
N ALA A 293 -18.08 -1.25 -26.18
CA ALA A 293 -18.18 -0.44 -24.97
C ALA A 293 -16.82 -0.06 -24.39
N TRP A 294 -16.77 1.07 -23.67
CA TRP A 294 -15.63 1.40 -22.82
C TRP A 294 -15.76 0.66 -21.49
N VAL A 295 -14.77 -0.17 -21.17
CA VAL A 295 -14.70 -0.94 -19.94
C VAL A 295 -13.53 -0.44 -19.10
N HIS A 296 -13.78 -0.13 -17.83
CA HIS A 296 -12.74 0.21 -16.86
C HIS A 296 -12.05 -1.06 -16.38
N ILE A 297 -10.72 -1.08 -16.45
CA ILE A 297 -9.88 -2.22 -16.10
C ILE A 297 -8.93 -1.76 -15.00
N PRO A 298 -9.20 -2.09 -13.72
CA PRO A 298 -8.39 -1.68 -12.59
C PRO A 298 -7.10 -2.51 -12.52
N LEU A 299 -6.15 -2.22 -13.42
CA LEU A 299 -4.90 -2.97 -13.59
C LEU A 299 -4.17 -3.18 -12.28
N GLY A 300 -4.03 -2.12 -11.46
CA GLY A 300 -3.38 -2.22 -10.16
C GLY A 300 -4.03 -3.31 -9.28
N LEU A 301 -5.35 -3.31 -9.16
CA LEU A 301 -6.05 -4.30 -8.34
C LEU A 301 -5.91 -5.73 -8.89
N HIS A 302 -5.97 -5.89 -10.22
CA HIS A 302 -5.82 -7.20 -10.85
C HIS A 302 -4.41 -7.76 -10.68
N LEU A 303 -3.39 -6.96 -10.97
CA LEU A 303 -1.99 -7.37 -10.83
C LEU A 303 -1.60 -7.56 -9.36
N LEU A 304 -2.16 -6.79 -8.43
CA LEU A 304 -2.00 -7.04 -7.00
C LEU A 304 -2.50 -8.43 -6.63
N ARG A 305 -3.72 -8.79 -7.04
CA ARG A 305 -4.28 -10.11 -6.75
C ARG A 305 -3.50 -11.23 -7.44
N TRP A 306 -3.01 -10.99 -8.66
CA TRP A 306 -2.34 -12.00 -9.47
C TRP A 306 -0.89 -12.24 -9.07
N CYS A 307 -0.13 -11.17 -8.86
CA CYS A 307 1.32 -11.22 -8.71
C CYS A 307 1.80 -10.98 -7.27
N ILE A 308 1.02 -10.27 -6.45
CA ILE A 308 1.45 -9.85 -5.10
C ILE A 308 0.85 -10.71 -3.99
N MET A 309 -0.45 -11.02 -4.09
CA MET A 309 -1.14 -11.77 -3.03
C MET A 309 -0.53 -13.18 -2.84
N PRO A 310 -0.50 -13.73 -1.61
CA PRO A 310 0.18 -15.00 -1.33
C PRO A 310 -0.40 -16.19 -2.07
N LEU A 311 0.49 -17.10 -2.48
CA LEU A 311 0.09 -18.41 -2.99
C LEU A 311 -0.15 -19.40 -1.84
N GLN A 312 -1.17 -20.23 -1.99
CA GLN A 312 -1.39 -21.38 -1.13
C GLN A 312 -0.49 -22.55 -1.54
N PRO A 313 -0.11 -23.43 -0.60
CA PRO A 313 0.63 -24.65 -0.93
C PRO A 313 -0.12 -25.50 -1.98
N GLY A 314 0.54 -25.77 -3.11
CA GLY A 314 -0.03 -26.54 -4.22
C GLY A 314 -0.95 -25.75 -5.16
N GLU A 315 -1.13 -24.45 -4.94
CA GLU A 315 -1.82 -23.57 -5.87
C GLU A 315 -1.00 -23.41 -7.16
N VAL A 316 -1.67 -23.57 -8.30
CA VAL A 316 -1.10 -23.33 -9.62
C VAL A 316 -1.80 -22.09 -10.18
N VAL A 317 -1.05 -21.01 -10.34
CA VAL A 317 -1.55 -19.77 -10.94
C VAL A 317 -1.14 -19.75 -12.40
N PRO A 318 -2.08 -19.55 -13.34
CA PRO A 318 -1.73 -19.37 -14.74
C PRO A 318 -0.82 -18.14 -14.93
N PRO A 319 0.00 -18.11 -15.99
CA PRO A 319 0.78 -16.92 -16.31
C PRO A 319 -0.11 -15.67 -16.44
N LEU A 320 0.44 -14.51 -16.09
CA LEU A 320 -0.26 -13.23 -16.26
C LEU A 320 -0.68 -12.98 -17.72
N SER A 321 0.08 -13.52 -18.69
CA SER A 321 -0.30 -13.48 -20.10
C SER A 321 -1.65 -14.15 -20.39
N ASP A 322 -2.01 -15.21 -19.68
CA ASP A 322 -3.30 -15.89 -19.87
C ASP A 322 -4.45 -14.99 -19.40
N TRP A 323 -4.24 -14.24 -18.32
CA TRP A 323 -5.20 -13.22 -17.88
C TRP A 323 -5.31 -12.09 -18.91
N VAL A 324 -4.20 -11.59 -19.45
CA VAL A 324 -4.23 -10.55 -20.49
C VAL A 324 -4.97 -11.05 -21.74
N LEU A 325 -4.73 -12.29 -22.15
CA LEU A 325 -5.44 -12.94 -23.27
C LEU A 325 -6.94 -13.04 -23.00
N ASP A 326 -7.34 -13.41 -21.78
CA ASP A 326 -8.75 -13.48 -21.40
C ASP A 326 -9.42 -12.10 -21.43
N GLN A 327 -8.76 -11.06 -20.91
CA GLN A 327 -9.33 -9.72 -20.81
C GLN A 327 -9.34 -8.94 -22.13
N PHE A 328 -8.32 -9.13 -22.97
CA PHE A 328 -8.11 -8.31 -24.18
C PHE A 328 -8.11 -9.11 -25.48
N GLY A 329 -7.99 -10.43 -25.43
CA GLY A 329 -7.93 -11.30 -26.60
C GLY A 329 -9.30 -11.70 -27.15
N GLN A 330 -10.36 -11.65 -26.33
CA GLN A 330 -11.73 -12.00 -26.74
C GLN A 330 -12.28 -10.97 -27.76
N ARG A 331 -12.74 -11.45 -28.92
CA ARG A 331 -13.17 -10.63 -30.07
C ARG A 331 -14.67 -10.45 -30.15
#